data_AF-A0A915NSK5-F1
#
_entry.id   AF-A0A915NSK5-F1
#
_cell.length_a   1.000
_cell.length_b   1.000
_cell.length_c   1.000
_cell.angle_alpha   90.00
_cell.angle_beta   90.00
_cell.angle_gamma   90.00
#
_symmetry.space_group_name_H-M   'P 1'
#
loop_
_entity.id
_entity.type
_entity.pdbx_description
1 polymer ?
#
loop_
_entity_poly.entity_id
_entity_poly.type
_entity_poly.pdbx_seq_one_letter_code
_entity_poly.pdbx_strand_id
1 'polypeptide(L)'
;MELHVAYSRLQDEKVYVQNKLWDNRERIWSLIKQGAAVYVCGDARNMARDVQNTMYKIFEQVGGLGIEEGQKLMKDMERQRISHQSLNQFSKQKALEA
;
A
#
# COMPACT_ATOMS: atom_id res chain seq x y z
N MET A 1 14.94 -0.20 12.43
CA MET A 1 14.17 0.77 11.62
C MET A 1 14.80 0.77 10.24
N GLU A 2 14.02 0.51 9.20
CA GLU A 2 14.51 0.46 7.81
C GLU A 2 13.93 1.64 7.02
N LEU A 3 14.74 2.20 6.12
CA LEU A 3 14.33 3.28 5.22
C LEU A 3 14.60 2.84 3.79
N HIS A 4 13.54 2.72 3.00
CA HIS A 4 13.61 2.42 1.57
C HIS A 4 13.25 3.67 0.77
N VAL A 5 14.16 4.14 -0.08
CA VAL A 5 13.98 5.36 -0.88
C VAL A 5 13.92 5.00 -2.37
N ALA A 6 13.00 5.62 -3.09
CA ALA A 6 12.84 5.47 -4.54
C ALA A 6 13.09 6.80 -5.24
N TYR A 7 14.17 6.88 -6.02
CA TYR A 7 14.54 8.07 -6.79
C TYR A 7 14.02 7.92 -8.22
N SER A 8 12.97 8.66 -8.59
CA SER A 8 12.36 8.51 -9.92
C SER A 8 13.12 9.21 -11.05
N ARG A 9 14.20 9.95 -10.75
CA ARG A 9 14.89 10.84 -11.69
C ARG A 9 16.42 10.78 -11.66
N LEU A 10 17.02 9.91 -10.82
CA LEU A 10 18.48 9.82 -10.71
C LEU A 10 19.10 8.80 -11.67
N GLN A 11 18.27 8.03 -12.35
CA GLN A 11 18.68 7.02 -13.31
C GLN A 11 17.64 6.93 -14.44
N ASP A 12 18.02 6.28 -15.53
CA ASP A 12 17.18 6.16 -16.73
C ASP A 12 15.86 5.41 -16.46
N GLU A 13 15.93 4.38 -15.62
CA GLU A 13 14.74 3.63 -15.20
C GLU A 13 13.97 4.34 -14.09
N LYS A 14 12.66 4.52 -14.30
CA LYS A 14 11.79 5.13 -13.30
C LYS A 14 11.53 4.16 -12.15
N VAL A 15 12.08 4.48 -10.98
CA VAL A 15 11.86 3.72 -9.75
C VAL A 15 10.94 4.50 -8.82
N TYR A 16 9.83 3.87 -8.42
CA TYR A 16 8.82 4.40 -7.52
C TYR A 16 8.68 3.54 -6.26
N VAL A 17 7.86 3.99 -5.30
CA VAL A 17 7.67 3.31 -4.01
C VAL A 17 7.12 1.90 -4.18
N GLN A 18 6.24 1.68 -5.14
CA GLN A 18 5.72 0.34 -5.45
C GLN A 18 6.80 -0.63 -5.93
N ASN A 19 7.87 -0.15 -6.59
CA ASN A 19 9.00 -1.00 -6.95
C ASN A 19 9.73 -1.46 -5.68
N LYS A 20 9.95 -0.56 -4.71
CA LYS A 20 10.58 -0.91 -3.43
C LYS A 20 9.70 -1.81 -2.56
N LEU A 21 8.38 -1.66 -2.62
CA LEU A 21 7.46 -2.62 -2.00
C LEU A 21 7.62 -4.01 -2.64
N TRP A 22 7.70 -4.08 -3.96
CA TRP A 22 7.87 -5.35 -4.66
C TRP A 22 9.21 -6.02 -4.36
N ASP A 23 10.31 -5.27 -4.32
CA ASP A 23 11.64 -5.77 -3.98
C ASP A 23 11.66 -6.40 -2.57
N ASN A 24 10.87 -5.84 -1.64
CA ASN A 24 10.80 -6.26 -0.23
C ASN A 24 9.55 -7.11 0.10
N ARG A 25 8.88 -7.67 -0.92
CA ARG A 25 7.58 -8.35 -0.80
C ARG A 25 7.51 -9.44 0.28
N GLU A 26 8.56 -10.26 0.41
CA GLU A 26 8.64 -11.34 1.40
C GLU A 26 8.56 -10.80 2.83
N ARG A 27 9.33 -9.73 3.09
CA ARG A 27 9.36 -9.08 4.40
C ARG A 27 8.05 -8.39 4.69
N ILE A 28 7.49 -7.68 3.71
CA ILE A 28 6.19 -7.00 3.82
C ILE A 28 5.10 -8.02 4.16
N TRP A 29 5.05 -9.14 3.44
CA TRP A 29 4.10 -10.21 3.73
C TRP A 29 4.26 -10.77 5.15
N SER A 30 5.49 -11.03 5.58
CA SER A 30 5.78 -11.48 6.94
C SER A 30 5.27 -10.50 8.01
N LEU A 31 5.43 -9.20 7.79
CA LEU A 31 4.90 -8.16 8.69
C LEU A 31 3.37 -8.11 8.70
N ILE A 32 2.72 -8.26 7.53
CA ILE A 32 1.26 -8.27 7.42
C ILE A 32 0.66 -9.46 8.17
N LYS A 33 1.29 -10.65 8.06
CA LYS A 33 0.88 -11.82 8.85
C LYS A 33 1.02 -11.62 10.36
N GLN A 34 1.90 -10.71 10.80
CA GLN A 34 2.08 -10.32 12.20
C GLN A 34 1.14 -9.19 12.63
N GLY A 35 0.21 -8.75 11.76
CA GLY A 35 -0.74 -7.67 12.07
C GLY A 35 -0.16 -6.26 11.93
N ALA A 36 0.89 -6.08 11.12
CA ALA A 36 1.49 -4.77 10.91
C ALA A 36 0.55 -3.78 10.23
N ALA A 37 0.60 -2.52 10.69
CA ALA A 37 -0.14 -1.43 10.10
C ALA A 37 0.53 -0.83 8.85
N VAL A 38 -0.26 -0.51 7.83
CA VAL A 38 0.17 0.06 6.54
C VAL A 38 -0.40 1.45 6.36
N TYR A 39 0.47 2.45 6.23
CA TYR A 39 0.07 3.83 6.03
C TYR A 39 0.46 4.29 4.63
N VAL A 40 -0.47 4.93 3.92
CA VAL A 40 -0.22 5.49 2.58
C VAL A 40 -0.69 6.95 2.56
N CYS A 41 0.23 7.86 2.24
CA CYS A 41 0.00 9.29 2.12
C CYS A 41 0.72 9.82 0.86
N GLY A 42 0.11 10.76 0.14
CA GLY A 42 0.59 11.30 -1.14
C GLY A 42 -0.49 11.36 -2.22
N ASP A 43 -0.12 11.13 -3.49
CA ASP A 43 -1.07 11.20 -4.60
C ASP A 43 -2.14 10.09 -4.54
N ALA A 44 -3.40 10.49 -4.42
CA ALA A 44 -4.54 9.58 -4.30
C ALA A 44 -4.92 8.93 -5.64
N ARG A 45 -4.59 9.55 -6.77
CA ARG A 45 -5.08 9.10 -8.08
C ARG A 45 -4.23 7.97 -8.64
N ASN A 46 -2.91 8.11 -8.60
CA ASN A 46 -1.99 7.17 -9.21
C ASN A 46 -1.19 6.41 -8.15
N MET A 47 -0.47 7.12 -7.27
CA MET A 47 0.43 6.47 -6.32
C MET A 47 -0.30 5.51 -5.38
N ALA A 48 -1.42 5.94 -4.77
CA ALA A 48 -2.18 5.08 -3.87
C ALA A 48 -2.70 3.82 -4.56
N ARG A 49 -3.18 3.95 -5.81
CA ARG A 49 -3.66 2.83 -6.63
C ARG A 49 -2.53 1.86 -6.98
N ASP A 50 -1.36 2.36 -7.36
CA ASP A 50 -0.21 1.52 -7.71
C ASP A 50 0.36 0.78 -6.50
N VAL A 51 0.40 1.42 -5.34
CA VAL A 51 0.73 0.79 -4.07
C VAL A 51 -0.28 -0.32 -3.75
N GLN A 52 -1.58 -0.02 -3.82
CA GLN A 52 -2.63 -1.00 -3.55
C GLN A 52 -2.56 -2.21 -4.50
N ASN A 53 -2.37 -1.97 -5.81
CA ASN A 53 -2.18 -3.05 -6.78
C ASN A 53 -0.96 -3.91 -6.47
N THR A 54 0.12 -3.29 -6.00
CA THR A 54 1.33 -4.02 -5.61
C THR A 54 1.09 -4.86 -4.36
N MET A 55 0.34 -4.34 -3.38
CA MET A 55 -0.06 -5.14 -2.21
C MET A 55 -0.87 -6.37 -2.61
N TYR A 56 -1.85 -6.24 -3.52
CA TYR A 56 -2.57 -7.40 -4.04
C TYR A 56 -1.65 -8.42 -4.72
N LYS A 57 -0.68 -7.97 -5.51
CA LYS A 57 0.33 -8.86 -6.11
C LYS A 57 1.16 -9.58 -5.05
N ILE A 58 1.52 -8.91 -3.96
CA ILE A 58 2.25 -9.54 -2.84
C ILE A 58 1.38 -10.63 -2.19
N PHE A 59 0.09 -10.35 -1.96
CA PHE A 59 -0.85 -11.31 -1.37
C PHE A 59 -0.99 -12.57 -2.24
N GLU A 60 -1.07 -12.39 -3.55
CA GLU A 60 -1.14 -13.49 -4.50
C GLU A 60 0.19 -14.27 -4.57
N GLN A 61 1.29 -13.58 -4.88
CA GLN A 61 2.56 -14.21 -5.26
C GLN A 61 3.34 -14.76 -4.06
N VAL A 62 3.24 -14.10 -2.90
CA VAL A 62 3.96 -14.50 -1.68
C VAL A 62 3.00 -15.16 -0.68
N GLY A 63 1.77 -14.65 -0.59
CA GLY A 63 0.75 -15.18 0.31
C GLY A 63 0.00 -16.40 -0.21
N GLY A 64 0.05 -16.66 -1.53
CA GLY A 64 -0.72 -17.73 -2.16
C GLY A 64 -2.23 -17.49 -2.12
N LEU A 65 -2.66 -16.24 -1.91
CA LEU A 65 -4.08 -15.88 -1.80
C LEU A 65 -4.71 -15.70 -3.18
N GLY A 66 -5.91 -16.24 -3.34
CA GLY A 66 -6.76 -15.92 -4.49
C GLY A 66 -7.23 -14.46 -4.47
N ILE A 67 -7.79 -14.00 -5.59
CA ILE A 67 -8.27 -12.62 -5.75
C ILE A 67 -9.26 -12.22 -4.65
N GLU A 68 -10.25 -13.08 -4.37
CA GLU A 68 -11.28 -12.81 -3.36
C GLU A 68 -10.70 -12.74 -1.94
N GLU A 69 -9.78 -13.65 -1.62
CA GLU A 69 -9.10 -13.70 -0.32
C GLU A 69 -8.21 -12.47 -0.12
N GLY A 70 -7.47 -12.04 -1.15
CA GLY A 70 -6.67 -10.83 -1.12
C GLY A 70 -7.51 -9.57 -0.94
N GLN A 71 -8.66 -9.47 -1.63
CA GLN A 71 -9.61 -8.37 -1.44
C GLN A 71 -10.21 -8.36 -0.04
N LYS A 72 -10.56 -9.53 0.50
CA LYS A 72 -11.07 -9.66 1.85
C LYS A 72 -10.02 -9.21 2.88
N LEU A 73 -8.77 -9.67 2.74
CA LEU A 73 -7.67 -9.27 3.62
C LEU A 73 -7.46 -7.75 3.61
N MET A 74 -7.46 -7.12 2.43
CA MET A 74 -7.30 -5.67 2.32
C MET A 74 -8.42 -4.90 3.05
N LYS A 75 -9.68 -5.33 2.89
CA LYS A 75 -10.82 -4.75 3.61
C LYS A 75 -10.73 -4.96 5.12
N ASP A 76 -10.27 -6.13 5.55
CA ASP A 76 -10.09 -6.43 6.97
C ASP A 76 -9.00 -5.54 7.58
N MET A 77 -7.89 -5.30 6.86
CA MET A 77 -6.84 -4.36 7.26
C MET A 77 -7.36 -2.91 7.38
N GLU A 78 -8.21 -2.46 6.45
CA GLU A 78 -8.82 -1.12 6.48
C GLU A 78 -9.76 -0.95 7.69
N ARG A 79 -10.57 -1.97 7.98
CA ARG A 79 -11.54 -1.94 9.09
C ARG A 79 -10.87 -1.95 10.46
N GLN A 80 -9.78 -2.68 10.61
CA GLN A 80 -9.05 -2.79 11.87
C GLN A 80 -8.20 -1.55 12.20
N ARG A 81 -8.26 -0.48 11.37
CA ARG A 81 -7.35 0.69 11.40
C ARG A 81 -5.87 0.32 11.24
N ILE A 82 -5.61 -0.89 10.73
CA ILE A 82 -4.27 -1.39 10.46
C ILE A 82 -3.80 -0.80 9.13
N SER A 83 -4.65 -0.63 8.12
CA SER A 83 -4.34 0.27 7.00
C SER A 83 -5.03 1.63 7.17
N HIS A 84 -4.26 2.71 7.07
CA HIS A 84 -4.79 4.07 7.08
C HIS A 84 -4.32 4.80 5.82
N GLN A 85 -5.23 4.91 4.85
CA GLN A 85 -5.09 5.83 3.74
C GLN A 85 -5.58 7.21 4.21
N SER A 86 -4.65 8.09 4.61
CA SER A 86 -4.97 9.44 5.10
C SER A 86 -5.63 10.34 4.03
N LEU A 87 -5.70 9.88 2.78
CA LEU A 87 -6.16 10.63 1.61
C LEU A 87 -7.66 10.95 1.59
N ASN A 88 -8.46 10.23 2.40
CA ASN A 88 -9.92 10.42 2.44
C ASN A 88 -10.45 11.11 3.71
N GLN A 89 -9.59 11.55 4.64
CA GLN A 89 -10.05 12.42 5.74
C GLN A 89 -9.96 13.91 5.39
N PHE A 90 -8.96 14.34 4.61
CA PHE A 90 -8.83 15.75 4.24
C PHE A 90 -9.84 16.22 3.18
N SER A 91 -10.26 15.32 2.29
CA SER A 91 -11.18 15.63 1.19
C SER A 91 -12.66 15.56 1.59
N LYS A 92 -13.03 14.76 2.61
CA LYS A 92 -14.41 14.73 3.14
C LYS A 92 -14.73 15.89 4.09
N GLN A 93 -13.74 16.44 4.81
CA GLN A 93 -13.98 17.57 5.70
C GLN A 93 -14.37 18.84 4.92
N LYS A 94 -13.76 19.10 3.77
CA LYS A 94 -14.10 20.26 2.92
C LYS A 94 -15.41 20.13 2.13
N ALA A 95 -15.95 18.92 1.99
CA ALA A 95 -17.23 18.69 1.30
C ALA A 95 -18.43 18.77 2.24
N LEU A 96 -18.21 18.87 3.55
CA LEU A 96 -19.26 18.98 4.58
C LEU A 96 -19.37 20.40 5.18
N GLU A 97 -18.50 21.33 4.75
CA GLU A 97 -18.43 22.72 5.24
C GLU A 97 -18.64 23.76 4.11
N ALA A 98 -19.22 23.35 2.98
CA ALA A 98 -19.64 24.22 1.87
C ALA A 98 -21.09 23.92 1.49
#